data_AF-A0A3D1ARP3-F1
#
_entry.id   AF-A0A3D1ARP3-F1
#
_cell.length_a   1.000
_cell.length_b   1.000
_cell.length_c   1.000
_cell.angle_alpha   90.00
_cell.angle_beta   90.00
_cell.angle_gamma   90.00
#
_symmetry.space_group_name_H-M   'P 1'
#
loop_
_entity.id
_entity.type
_entity.pdbx_description
1 polymer ?
#
loop_
_entity_poly.entity_id
_entity_poly.type
_entity_poly.pdbx_seq_one_letter_code
_entity_poly.pdbx_strand_id
1 'polypeptide(L)'
;VEIISGQEEARLIHLGVQSRWPQDAKRVLMIDIGGGSAEIILSQDRHVELAFSKQLGALRLNELFLRGDPPKLTELHRLEEYIDERIASAARRIVRNGDAIDRAIGTSATASAVVCAVNNVPRSRRDEADRMRAPTSQIRRWYQDIARRDLSARQKMTGIGPRRAEIIVPGAAVLLRILESLKLPALHYSAAGVRDGIIADLAARGAGRDALRLNPEQREVVEELAGRYAVSLPHGKQVARLAAELFEALDTLHKLPRNYCGLLEAAAYLHDIGHYVSDTRHHKHSYYLVANSELPGFDQREREILANLCRYHRKAAPVPEHSNLQPLDPEGRRAVTLLAPILRLADSADRNQDQRVTGMQCTLRNSELSIQLESKQDLDLEVWAMERVGDFFRHVYSRGLAVTR
;
A
#
# COMPACT_ATOMS: atom_id res chain seq x y z
N VAL A 1 -13.87 -8.95 6.65
CA VAL A 1 -13.84 -7.54 6.19
C VAL A 1 -12.46 -7.04 6.51
N GLU A 2 -11.72 -6.62 5.48
CA GLU A 2 -10.37 -6.10 5.61
C GLU A 2 -10.40 -4.58 5.58
N ILE A 3 -9.72 -3.94 6.53
CA ILE A 3 -9.62 -2.48 6.59
C ILE A 3 -8.30 -2.09 5.94
N ILE A 4 -8.36 -1.32 4.86
CA ILE A 4 -7.18 -0.83 4.13
C ILE A 4 -6.84 0.61 4.55
N SER A 5 -5.56 0.97 4.44
CA SER A 5 -5.14 2.36 4.66
C SER A 5 -5.56 3.24 3.50
N GLY A 6 -5.57 4.57 3.71
CA GLY A 6 -5.86 5.51 2.62
C GLY A 6 -4.81 5.50 1.51
N GLN A 7 -3.56 5.06 1.78
CA GLN A 7 -2.56 4.87 0.74
C GLN A 7 -2.84 3.62 -0.09
N GLU A 8 -3.26 2.52 0.55
CA GLU A 8 -3.65 1.32 -0.17
C GLU A 8 -4.93 1.54 -0.98
N GLU A 9 -5.92 2.28 -0.45
CA GLU A 9 -7.10 2.69 -1.21
C GLU A 9 -6.70 3.51 -2.44
N ALA A 10 -5.79 4.48 -2.28
CA ALA A 10 -5.26 5.26 -3.38
C ALA A 10 -4.52 4.41 -4.44
N ARG A 11 -3.70 3.45 -4.01
CA ARG A 11 -3.01 2.50 -4.91
C ARG A 11 -4.02 1.65 -5.70
N LEU A 12 -5.04 1.11 -5.03
CA LEU A 12 -6.08 0.31 -5.67
C LEU A 12 -6.94 1.13 -6.64
N ILE A 13 -7.29 2.37 -6.30
CA ILE A 13 -7.98 3.28 -7.23
C ILE A 13 -7.14 3.47 -8.49
N HIS A 14 -5.86 3.79 -8.32
CA HIS A 14 -4.94 3.98 -9.44
C HIS A 14 -4.84 2.73 -10.30
N LEU A 15 -4.62 1.57 -9.69
CA LEU A 15 -4.53 0.29 -10.40
C LEU A 15 -5.83 -0.03 -11.15
N GLY A 16 -7.00 0.24 -10.56
CA GLY A 16 -8.29 0.03 -11.20
C GLY A 16 -8.49 0.93 -12.41
N VAL A 17 -8.17 2.22 -12.29
CA VAL A 17 -8.24 3.18 -13.40
C VAL A 17 -7.26 2.79 -14.51
N GLN A 18 -6.01 2.48 -14.19
CA GLN A 18 -5.00 2.10 -15.19
C GLN A 18 -5.34 0.78 -15.88
N SER A 19 -5.94 -0.18 -15.17
CA SER A 19 -6.34 -1.47 -15.75
C SER A 19 -7.51 -1.34 -16.73
N ARG A 20 -8.42 -0.38 -16.51
CA ARG A 20 -9.60 -0.14 -17.38
C ARG A 20 -9.35 0.92 -18.47
N TRP A 21 -8.53 1.91 -18.17
CA TRP A 21 -8.21 3.02 -19.06
C TRP A 21 -6.74 3.43 -18.88
N PRO A 22 -5.80 2.70 -19.49
CA PRO A 22 -4.38 3.02 -19.42
C PRO A 22 -4.08 4.46 -19.86
N GLN A 23 -3.22 5.14 -19.09
CA GLN A 23 -2.77 6.51 -19.36
C GLN A 23 -1.27 6.52 -19.69
N ASP A 24 -0.91 5.87 -20.81
CA ASP A 24 0.48 5.80 -21.25
C ASP A 24 1.04 7.17 -21.64
N ALA A 25 2.28 7.45 -21.24
CA ALA A 25 2.99 8.72 -21.53
C ALA A 25 2.21 9.99 -21.12
N LYS A 26 1.35 9.91 -20.09
CA LYS A 26 0.57 11.05 -19.58
C LYS A 26 0.77 11.25 -18.09
N ARG A 27 0.74 12.52 -17.68
CA ARG A 27 0.60 12.94 -16.29
C ARG A 27 -0.85 13.14 -15.95
N VAL A 28 -1.40 12.29 -15.09
CA VAL A 28 -2.82 12.30 -14.75
C VAL A 28 -3.04 12.50 -13.25
N LEU A 29 -4.03 13.31 -12.94
CA LEU A 29 -4.54 13.46 -11.58
C LEU A 29 -5.83 12.64 -11.44
N MET A 30 -5.83 11.64 -10.57
CA MET A 30 -7.01 10.88 -10.22
C MET A 30 -7.60 11.39 -8.91
N ILE A 31 -8.93 11.50 -8.86
CA ILE A 31 -9.68 11.98 -7.70
C ILE A 31 -10.81 11.00 -7.40
N ASP A 32 -10.78 10.37 -6.23
CA ASP A 32 -11.90 9.59 -5.70
C ASP A 32 -12.51 10.32 -4.51
N ILE A 33 -13.84 10.33 -4.42
CA ILE A 33 -14.55 10.90 -3.28
C ILE A 33 -15.51 9.85 -2.76
N GLY A 34 -15.11 9.24 -1.66
CA GLY A 34 -15.92 8.33 -0.87
C GLY A 34 -16.87 9.05 0.08
N GLY A 35 -17.41 8.30 1.04
CA GLY A 35 -18.24 8.86 2.12
C GLY A 35 -17.41 9.51 3.22
N GLY A 36 -16.29 8.89 3.60
CA GLY A 36 -15.39 9.36 4.65
C GLY A 36 -14.20 10.17 4.13
N SER A 37 -13.47 9.64 3.16
CA SER A 37 -12.25 10.24 2.61
C SER A 37 -12.43 10.68 1.15
N ALA A 38 -11.41 11.40 0.66
CA ALA A 38 -11.16 11.63 -0.73
C ALA A 38 -9.67 11.39 -1.03
N GLU A 39 -9.41 10.66 -2.10
CA GLU A 39 -8.08 10.28 -2.56
C GLU A 39 -7.69 11.18 -3.73
N ILE A 40 -6.49 11.76 -3.67
CA ILE A 40 -5.90 12.60 -4.70
C ILE A 40 -4.59 11.96 -5.12
N ILE A 41 -4.52 11.48 -6.35
CA ILE A 41 -3.42 10.64 -6.84
C ILE A 41 -2.83 11.29 -8.08
N LEU A 42 -1.55 11.60 -8.06
CA LEU A 42 -0.79 12.03 -9.22
C LEU A 42 -0.04 10.82 -9.77
N SER A 43 -0.21 10.55 -11.06
CA SER A 43 0.45 9.45 -11.75
C SER A 43 1.09 9.93 -13.04
N GLN A 44 2.30 9.44 -13.30
CA GLN A 44 3.05 9.65 -14.53
C GLN A 44 3.39 8.29 -15.13
N ASP A 45 3.09 8.11 -16.41
CA ASP A 45 3.39 6.88 -17.16
C ASP A 45 2.99 5.60 -16.41
N ARG A 46 1.77 5.61 -15.85
CA ARG A 46 1.20 4.54 -15.03
C ARG A 46 1.89 4.25 -13.69
N HIS A 47 2.87 5.04 -13.27
CA HIS A 47 3.45 4.97 -11.93
C HIS A 47 2.84 6.06 -11.04
N VAL A 48 2.68 5.78 -9.74
CA VAL A 48 2.19 6.77 -8.77
C VAL A 48 3.35 7.67 -8.36
N GLU A 49 3.24 8.99 -8.60
CA GLU A 49 4.23 9.97 -8.13
C GLU A 49 3.89 10.46 -6.72
N LEU A 50 2.61 10.74 -6.47
CA LEU A 50 2.10 11.23 -5.19
C LEU A 50 0.71 10.67 -4.94
N ALA A 51 0.45 10.23 -3.72
CA ALA A 51 -0.89 9.85 -3.28
C ALA A 51 -1.23 10.53 -1.95
N PHE A 52 -2.46 11.02 -1.83
CA PHE A 52 -2.98 11.64 -0.62
C PHE A 52 -4.37 11.08 -0.32
N SER A 53 -4.60 10.63 0.91
CA SER A 53 -5.95 10.43 1.43
C SER A 53 -6.28 11.55 2.42
N LYS A 54 -7.40 12.24 2.19
CA LYS A 54 -7.86 13.39 2.98
C LYS A 54 -9.24 13.07 3.56
N GLN A 55 -9.53 13.58 4.75
CA GLN A 55 -10.84 13.44 5.39
C GLN A 55 -11.91 14.37 4.76
N LEU A 56 -12.07 14.28 3.43
CA LEU A 56 -12.91 15.14 2.60
C LEU A 56 -14.05 14.36 1.92
N GLY A 57 -14.47 13.23 2.51
CA GLY A 57 -15.58 12.45 1.98
C GLY A 57 -16.91 13.19 2.05
N ALA A 58 -17.79 12.90 1.09
CA ALA A 58 -19.02 13.64 0.89
C ALA A 58 -19.99 13.55 2.08
N LEU A 59 -20.11 12.38 2.71
CA LEU A 59 -20.97 12.18 3.88
C LEU A 59 -20.41 12.92 5.10
N ARG A 60 -19.10 12.75 5.37
CA ARG A 60 -18.41 13.45 6.46
C ARG A 60 -18.57 14.96 6.36
N LEU A 61 -18.33 15.53 5.19
CA LEU A 61 -18.45 16.97 4.98
C LEU A 61 -19.91 17.45 5.11
N ASN A 62 -20.87 16.65 4.67
CA ASN A 62 -22.29 16.94 4.87
C ASN A 62 -22.63 17.05 6.37
N GLU A 63 -22.26 16.04 7.16
CA GLU A 63 -22.51 16.00 8.61
C GLU A 63 -21.83 17.16 9.38
N LEU A 64 -20.62 17.55 8.95
CA LEU A 64 -19.86 18.61 9.61
C LEU A 64 -20.39 20.02 9.30
N PHE A 65 -20.77 20.29 8.05
CA PHE A 65 -20.98 21.67 7.58
C PHE A 65 -22.40 22.00 7.15
N LEU A 66 -23.18 21.04 6.63
CA LEU A 66 -24.44 21.34 5.96
C LEU A 66 -25.64 20.86 6.80
N ARG A 67 -26.31 21.80 7.48
CA ARG A 67 -27.52 21.50 8.27
C ARG A 67 -28.79 22.00 7.60
N GLY A 68 -28.69 23.02 6.74
CA GLY A 68 -29.81 23.55 5.97
C GLY A 68 -30.07 22.78 4.66
N ASP A 69 -31.33 22.79 4.22
CA ASP A 69 -31.74 22.29 2.91
C ASP A 69 -32.72 23.28 2.23
N PRO A 70 -32.28 24.08 1.24
CA PRO A 70 -30.91 24.17 0.73
C PRO A 70 -29.91 24.71 1.78
N PRO A 71 -28.61 24.41 1.65
CA PRO A 71 -27.58 24.96 2.51
C PRO A 71 -27.55 26.48 2.54
N LYS A 72 -27.24 27.07 3.71
CA LYS A 72 -27.03 28.51 3.85
C LYS A 72 -25.70 28.92 3.19
N LEU A 73 -25.62 30.15 2.68
CA LEU A 73 -24.38 30.70 2.11
C LEU A 73 -23.19 30.62 3.09
N THR A 74 -23.43 30.83 4.38
CA THR A 74 -22.39 30.73 5.42
C THR A 74 -21.93 29.30 5.67
N GLU A 75 -22.79 28.30 5.47
CA GLU A 75 -22.42 26.87 5.55
C GLU A 75 -21.54 26.49 4.34
N LEU A 76 -21.92 26.92 3.15
CA LEU A 76 -21.15 26.71 1.92
C LEU A 76 -19.77 27.36 1.99
N HIS A 77 -19.68 28.61 2.46
CA HIS A 77 -18.40 29.30 2.60
C HIS A 77 -17.45 28.55 3.55
N ARG A 78 -17.94 28.13 4.73
CA ARG A 78 -17.13 27.37 5.70
C ARG A 78 -16.67 26.03 5.15
N LEU A 79 -17.56 25.34 4.42
CA LEU A 79 -17.23 24.09 3.73
C LEU A 79 -16.10 24.32 2.71
N GLU A 80 -16.22 25.34 1.86
CA GLU A 80 -15.23 25.66 0.83
C GLU A 80 -13.87 26.05 1.43
N GLU A 81 -13.84 26.91 2.46
CA GLU A 81 -12.61 27.27 3.17
C GLU A 81 -11.93 26.06 3.81
N TYR A 82 -12.71 25.17 4.42
CA TYR A 82 -12.18 23.94 5.00
C TYR A 82 -11.59 23.02 3.93
N ILE A 83 -12.28 22.86 2.80
CA ILE A 83 -11.77 22.07 1.67
C ILE A 83 -10.43 22.65 1.20
N ASP A 84 -10.36 23.97 0.98
CA ASP A 84 -9.15 24.66 0.52
C ASP A 84 -7.97 24.44 1.47
N GLU A 85 -8.20 24.61 2.78
CA GLU A 85 -7.19 24.37 3.82
C GLU A 85 -6.64 22.93 3.73
N ARG A 86 -7.53 21.94 3.59
CA ARG A 86 -7.16 20.52 3.55
C ARG A 86 -6.44 20.09 2.28
N ILE A 87 -6.78 20.68 1.13
CA ILE A 87 -6.14 20.36 -0.16
C ILE A 87 -4.85 21.16 -0.40
N ALA A 88 -4.65 22.29 0.28
CA ALA A 88 -3.52 23.20 0.01
C ALA A 88 -2.15 22.52 0.06
N SER A 89 -1.92 21.61 1.00
CA SER A 89 -0.65 20.86 1.10
C SER A 89 -0.44 19.89 -0.07
N ALA A 90 -1.50 19.21 -0.52
CA ALA A 90 -1.45 18.31 -1.67
C ALA A 90 -1.22 19.11 -2.95
N ALA A 91 -1.98 20.19 -3.15
CA ALA A 91 -1.83 21.08 -4.31
C ALA A 91 -0.42 21.65 -4.43
N ARG A 92 0.17 22.15 -3.32
CA ARG A 92 1.57 22.63 -3.31
C ARG A 92 2.59 21.54 -3.64
N ARG A 93 2.35 20.29 -3.23
CA ARG A 93 3.26 19.18 -3.55
C ARG A 93 3.14 18.78 -5.01
N ILE A 94 1.92 18.70 -5.54
CA ILE A 94 1.66 18.40 -6.96
C ILE A 94 2.31 19.45 -7.86
N VAL A 95 2.09 20.74 -7.60
CA VAL A 95 2.69 21.83 -8.40
C VAL A 95 4.22 21.84 -8.31
N ARG A 96 4.80 21.52 -7.15
CA ARG A 96 6.26 21.41 -7.00
C ARG A 96 6.86 20.19 -7.69
N ASN A 97 6.06 19.16 -7.94
CA ASN A 97 6.49 17.93 -8.60
C ASN A 97 6.58 18.09 -10.13
N GLY A 98 6.66 19.32 -10.64
CA GLY A 98 6.87 19.62 -12.06
C GLY A 98 5.61 19.52 -12.93
N ASP A 99 5.86 19.55 -14.24
CA ASP A 99 5.04 19.36 -15.45
C ASP A 99 3.54 19.71 -15.45
N ALA A 100 3.00 19.93 -16.64
CA ALA A 100 1.56 20.09 -16.80
C ALA A 100 0.85 18.76 -16.47
N ILE A 101 -0.34 18.85 -15.86
CA ILE A 101 -1.23 17.69 -15.74
C ILE A 101 -2.05 17.61 -17.03
N ASP A 102 -1.88 16.54 -17.79
CA ASP A 102 -2.58 16.31 -19.05
C ASP A 102 -4.08 16.08 -18.85
N ARG A 103 -4.43 15.46 -17.72
CA ARG A 103 -5.81 15.02 -17.47
C ARG A 103 -6.14 14.91 -15.99
N ALA A 104 -7.32 15.42 -15.61
CA ALA A 104 -7.97 15.04 -14.37
C ALA A 104 -8.99 13.92 -14.62
N ILE A 105 -8.96 12.87 -13.80
CA ILE A 105 -9.87 11.72 -13.85
C ILE A 105 -10.58 11.63 -12.50
N GLY A 106 -11.90 11.68 -12.49
CA GLY A 106 -12.73 11.43 -11.32
C GLY A 106 -13.29 10.01 -11.35
N THR A 107 -13.28 9.33 -10.21
CA THR A 107 -13.90 8.01 -9.98
C THR A 107 -15.04 8.15 -8.97
N SER A 108 -15.69 7.03 -8.66
CA SER A 108 -16.73 6.92 -7.63
C SER A 108 -18.08 7.50 -8.07
N ALA A 109 -19.07 7.32 -7.19
CA ALA A 109 -20.43 7.79 -7.40
C ALA A 109 -20.53 9.34 -7.45
N THR A 110 -19.61 10.07 -6.81
CA THR A 110 -19.63 11.54 -6.83
C THR A 110 -19.22 12.05 -8.21
N ALA A 111 -18.07 11.63 -8.75
CA ALA A 111 -17.66 12.03 -10.10
C ALA A 111 -18.65 11.55 -11.16
N SER A 112 -19.18 10.33 -11.01
CA SER A 112 -20.24 9.79 -11.87
C SER A 112 -21.44 10.74 -11.93
N ALA A 113 -21.96 11.17 -10.78
CA ALA A 113 -23.12 12.06 -10.73
C ALA A 113 -22.84 13.43 -11.35
N VAL A 114 -21.67 14.03 -11.08
CA VAL A 114 -21.26 15.32 -11.66
C VAL A 114 -21.15 15.22 -13.18
N VAL A 115 -20.42 14.24 -13.70
CA VAL A 115 -20.19 14.08 -15.14
C VAL A 115 -21.48 13.70 -15.87
N CYS A 116 -22.31 12.84 -15.27
CA CYS A 116 -23.63 12.52 -15.81
C CYS A 116 -24.52 13.76 -15.89
N ALA A 117 -24.59 14.56 -14.82
CA ALA A 117 -25.45 15.73 -14.79
C ALA A 117 -24.99 16.80 -15.80
N VAL A 118 -23.69 17.06 -15.89
CA VAL A 118 -23.11 18.01 -16.86
C VAL A 118 -23.35 17.58 -18.31
N ASN A 119 -23.30 16.28 -18.60
CA ASN A 119 -23.52 15.72 -19.94
C ASN A 119 -24.98 15.29 -20.20
N ASN A 120 -25.91 15.59 -19.30
CA ASN A 120 -27.32 15.17 -19.37
C ASN A 120 -27.52 13.65 -19.57
N VAL A 121 -26.65 12.83 -18.98
CA VAL A 121 -26.75 11.37 -18.97
C VAL A 121 -27.64 10.95 -17.80
N PRO A 122 -28.75 10.22 -18.05
CA PRO A 122 -29.59 9.70 -16.97
C PRO A 122 -28.83 8.71 -16.09
N ARG A 123 -29.13 8.70 -14.79
CA ARG A 123 -28.44 7.82 -13.82
C ARG A 123 -28.55 6.33 -14.16
N SER A 124 -29.64 5.89 -14.80
CA SER A 124 -29.81 4.52 -15.27
C SER A 124 -28.79 4.11 -16.34
N ARG A 125 -28.23 5.08 -17.06
CA ARG A 125 -27.26 4.91 -18.14
C ARG A 125 -25.88 5.46 -17.77
N ARG A 126 -25.56 5.48 -16.46
CA ARG A 126 -24.27 6.02 -15.95
C ARG A 126 -23.03 5.37 -16.58
N ASP A 127 -23.15 4.15 -17.09
CA ASP A 127 -22.03 3.44 -17.71
C ASP A 127 -21.65 4.10 -19.05
N GLU A 128 -22.60 4.80 -19.70
CA GLU A 128 -22.33 5.64 -20.88
C GLU A 128 -21.44 6.84 -20.54
N ALA A 129 -21.39 7.27 -19.27
CA ALA A 129 -20.55 8.40 -18.85
C ALA A 129 -19.06 8.04 -18.77
N ASP A 130 -18.69 6.75 -18.84
CA ASP A 130 -17.29 6.33 -18.74
C ASP A 130 -16.44 7.06 -19.80
N ARG A 131 -15.33 7.65 -19.36
CA ARG A 131 -14.39 8.48 -20.15
C ARG A 131 -14.97 9.81 -20.69
N MET A 132 -16.23 10.14 -20.39
CA MET A 132 -16.79 11.44 -20.76
C MET A 132 -16.09 12.59 -20.04
N ARG A 133 -16.03 13.74 -20.72
CA ARG A 133 -15.39 14.96 -20.24
C ARG A 133 -16.43 15.95 -19.72
N ALA A 134 -16.19 16.55 -18.57
CA ALA A 134 -16.97 17.64 -17.99
C ALA A 134 -16.07 18.87 -17.79
N PRO A 135 -16.25 19.96 -18.54
CA PRO A 135 -15.46 21.19 -18.37
C PRO A 135 -15.65 21.78 -16.97
N THR A 136 -14.57 22.27 -16.36
CA THR A 136 -14.59 22.86 -15.00
C THR A 136 -15.58 24.03 -14.90
N SER A 137 -15.73 24.82 -15.96
CA SER A 137 -16.73 25.89 -16.04
C SER A 137 -18.17 25.38 -15.99
N GLN A 138 -18.45 24.21 -16.57
CA GLN A 138 -19.77 23.57 -16.51
C GLN A 138 -20.03 22.94 -15.14
N ILE A 139 -19.01 22.30 -14.56
CA ILE A 139 -19.06 21.79 -13.18
C ILE A 139 -19.34 22.94 -12.20
N ARG A 140 -18.67 24.10 -12.34
CA ARG A 140 -18.91 25.29 -11.52
C ARG A 140 -20.35 25.77 -11.60
N ARG A 141 -20.89 25.93 -12.80
CA ARG A 141 -22.29 26.37 -13.00
C ARG A 141 -23.26 25.37 -12.39
N TRP A 142 -23.01 24.08 -12.58
CA TRP A 142 -23.83 23.02 -12.01
C TRP A 142 -23.76 23.01 -10.48
N TYR A 143 -22.57 23.16 -9.88
CA TYR A 143 -22.38 23.27 -8.44
C TYR A 143 -23.18 24.45 -7.84
N GLN A 144 -23.11 25.63 -8.47
CA GLN A 144 -23.86 26.82 -8.05
C GLN A 144 -25.38 26.62 -8.11
N ASP A 145 -25.87 25.82 -9.05
CA ASP A 145 -27.29 25.49 -9.21
C ASP A 145 -27.74 24.47 -8.16
N ILE A 146 -27.01 23.36 -7.98
CA ILE A 146 -27.40 22.32 -7.01
C ILE A 146 -27.33 22.81 -5.56
N ALA A 147 -26.42 23.72 -5.24
CA ALA A 147 -26.26 24.26 -3.88
C ALA A 147 -27.44 25.14 -3.46
N ARG A 148 -28.26 25.61 -4.40
CA ARG A 148 -29.45 26.44 -4.15
C ARG A 148 -30.75 25.63 -4.10
N ARG A 149 -30.68 24.34 -4.39
CA ARG A 149 -31.84 23.45 -4.46
C ARG A 149 -31.98 22.63 -3.18
N ASP A 150 -33.22 22.49 -2.73
CA ASP A 150 -33.54 21.54 -1.68
C ASP A 150 -33.32 20.08 -2.15
N LEU A 151 -33.39 19.14 -1.23
CA LEU A 151 -33.18 17.72 -1.49
C LEU A 151 -34.19 17.19 -2.52
N SER A 152 -35.45 17.60 -2.43
CA SER A 152 -36.51 17.15 -3.35
C SER A 152 -36.22 17.57 -4.79
N ALA A 153 -35.77 18.80 -5.00
CA ALA A 153 -35.37 19.30 -6.31
C ALA A 153 -34.08 18.62 -6.80
N ARG A 154 -33.08 18.41 -5.93
CA ARG A 154 -31.85 17.68 -6.27
C ARG A 154 -32.12 16.24 -6.72
N GLN A 155 -33.06 15.55 -6.08
CA GLN A 155 -33.46 14.18 -6.44
C GLN A 155 -34.08 14.05 -7.84
N LYS A 156 -34.66 15.14 -8.36
CA LYS A 156 -35.28 15.19 -9.70
C LYS A 156 -34.28 15.54 -10.81
N MET A 157 -33.04 15.90 -10.46
CA MET A 157 -32.04 16.29 -11.44
C MET A 157 -31.46 15.10 -12.20
N THR A 158 -31.29 15.25 -13.51
CA THR A 158 -30.61 14.26 -14.34
C THR A 158 -29.21 13.96 -13.82
N GLY A 159 -28.84 12.67 -13.82
CA GLY A 159 -27.52 12.21 -13.40
C GLY A 159 -27.34 12.02 -11.89
N ILE A 160 -28.18 12.65 -11.06
CA ILE A 160 -28.15 12.49 -9.60
C ILE A 160 -29.06 11.32 -9.19
N GLY A 161 -28.51 10.33 -8.47
CA GLY A 161 -29.31 9.26 -7.87
C GLY A 161 -29.98 9.70 -6.55
N PRO A 162 -31.12 9.11 -6.15
CA PRO A 162 -31.86 9.54 -4.96
C PRO A 162 -31.02 9.60 -3.68
N ARG A 163 -30.24 8.53 -3.41
CA ARG A 163 -29.31 8.46 -2.27
C ARG A 163 -28.12 9.41 -2.38
N ARG A 164 -27.76 9.83 -3.59
CA ARG A 164 -26.62 10.74 -3.81
C ARG A 164 -27.03 12.19 -3.61
N ALA A 165 -28.30 12.52 -3.85
CA ALA A 165 -28.82 13.89 -3.73
C ALA A 165 -28.54 14.51 -2.35
N GLU A 166 -28.55 13.71 -1.28
CA GLU A 166 -28.27 14.15 0.09
C GLU A 166 -26.86 14.74 0.23
N ILE A 167 -25.86 14.04 -0.30
CA ILE A 167 -24.44 14.34 -0.08
C ILE A 167 -23.72 14.90 -1.34
N ILE A 168 -24.43 15.20 -2.42
CA ILE A 168 -23.81 15.62 -3.69
C ILE A 168 -23.18 17.01 -3.62
N VAL A 169 -23.76 17.94 -2.86
CA VAL A 169 -23.26 19.32 -2.72
C VAL A 169 -21.82 19.33 -2.20
N PRO A 170 -21.48 18.71 -1.04
CA PRO A 170 -20.11 18.72 -0.55
C PRO A 170 -19.16 17.91 -1.43
N GLY A 171 -19.60 16.79 -2.00
CA GLY A 171 -18.77 16.00 -2.93
C GLY A 171 -18.41 16.79 -4.20
N ALA A 172 -19.37 17.53 -4.77
CA ALA A 172 -19.14 18.40 -5.91
C ALA A 172 -18.22 19.58 -5.59
N ALA A 173 -18.36 20.15 -4.38
CA ALA A 173 -17.46 21.21 -3.90
C ALA A 173 -16.01 20.73 -3.90
N VAL A 174 -15.72 19.55 -3.33
CA VAL A 174 -14.35 18.98 -3.30
C VAL A 174 -13.77 18.82 -4.70
N LEU A 175 -14.51 18.23 -5.66
CA LEU A 175 -14.04 18.12 -7.05
C LEU A 175 -13.72 19.49 -7.64
N LEU A 176 -14.65 20.44 -7.49
CA LEU A 176 -14.50 21.78 -8.05
C LEU A 176 -13.29 22.50 -7.47
N ARG A 177 -13.11 22.50 -6.15
CA ARG A 177 -11.97 23.15 -5.48
C ARG A 177 -10.64 22.53 -5.87
N ILE A 178 -10.57 21.20 -6.04
CA ILE A 178 -9.35 20.54 -6.54
C ILE A 178 -9.05 20.99 -7.99
N LEU A 179 -10.05 20.98 -8.88
CA LEU A 179 -9.87 21.42 -10.26
C LEU A 179 -9.45 22.90 -10.35
N GLU A 180 -10.04 23.77 -9.55
CA GLU A 180 -9.72 25.20 -9.53
C GLU A 180 -8.34 25.50 -8.94
N SER A 181 -7.99 24.86 -7.81
CA SER A 181 -6.69 25.04 -7.16
C SER A 181 -5.52 24.62 -8.05
N LEU A 182 -5.74 23.62 -8.91
CA LEU A 182 -4.74 23.11 -9.87
C LEU A 182 -4.93 23.65 -11.29
N LYS A 183 -5.88 24.56 -11.50
CA LYS A 183 -6.21 25.17 -12.80
C LYS A 183 -6.51 24.15 -13.92
N LEU A 184 -7.15 23.04 -13.56
CA LEU A 184 -7.47 21.96 -14.48
C LEU A 184 -8.73 22.32 -15.29
N PRO A 185 -8.69 22.20 -16.63
CA PRO A 185 -9.77 22.71 -17.49
C PRO A 185 -11.01 21.80 -17.54
N ALA A 186 -10.87 20.53 -17.16
CA ALA A 186 -11.97 19.56 -17.16
C ALA A 186 -11.66 18.34 -16.29
N LEU A 187 -12.72 17.66 -15.88
CA LEU A 187 -12.71 16.33 -15.28
C LEU A 187 -13.14 15.29 -16.33
N HIS A 188 -12.46 14.16 -16.40
CA HIS A 188 -12.95 12.98 -17.11
C HIS A 188 -13.48 11.97 -16.11
N TYR A 189 -14.53 11.22 -16.43
CA TYR A 189 -15.00 10.16 -15.54
C TYR A 189 -14.34 8.82 -15.85
N SER A 190 -14.03 8.02 -14.83
CA SER A 190 -13.78 6.59 -14.98
C SER A 190 -14.79 5.79 -14.16
N ALA A 191 -15.37 4.77 -14.78
CA ALA A 191 -16.25 3.83 -14.08
C ALA A 191 -15.49 2.83 -13.17
N ALA A 192 -14.16 2.76 -13.29
CA ALA A 192 -13.32 1.97 -12.38
C ALA A 192 -13.11 2.69 -11.05
N GLY A 193 -12.92 1.91 -9.98
CA GLY A 193 -12.47 2.40 -8.68
C GLY A 193 -11.75 1.31 -7.88
N VAL A 194 -11.80 1.39 -6.55
CA VAL A 194 -11.14 0.44 -5.63
C VAL A 194 -11.42 -1.02 -5.98
N ARG A 195 -12.69 -1.36 -6.30
CA ARG A 195 -13.08 -2.74 -6.62
C ARG A 195 -12.35 -3.28 -7.85
N ASP A 196 -12.24 -2.48 -8.90
CA ASP A 196 -11.53 -2.85 -10.12
C ASP A 196 -10.03 -2.98 -9.84
N GLY A 197 -9.50 -2.14 -8.95
CA GLY A 197 -8.15 -2.26 -8.40
C GLY A 197 -7.90 -3.58 -7.70
N ILE A 198 -8.79 -4.00 -6.80
CA ILE A 198 -8.68 -5.28 -6.09
C ILE A 198 -8.68 -6.45 -7.09
N ILE A 199 -9.55 -6.42 -8.09
CA ILE A 199 -9.61 -7.47 -9.12
C ILE A 199 -8.30 -7.52 -9.92
N ALA A 200 -7.78 -6.36 -10.33
CA ALA A 200 -6.51 -6.26 -11.03
C ALA A 200 -5.33 -6.72 -10.17
N ASP A 201 -5.31 -6.36 -8.89
CA ASP A 201 -4.27 -6.75 -7.93
C ASP A 201 -4.26 -8.27 -7.73
N LEU A 202 -5.43 -8.88 -7.50
CA LEU A 202 -5.57 -10.33 -7.39
C LEU A 202 -5.17 -11.07 -8.67
N ALA A 203 -5.49 -10.51 -9.84
CA ALA A 203 -5.06 -11.07 -11.11
C ALA A 203 -3.55 -10.97 -11.30
N ALA A 204 -2.92 -9.86 -10.89
CA ALA A 204 -1.48 -9.63 -10.98
C ALA A 204 -0.68 -10.49 -9.97
N ARG A 205 -1.20 -10.69 -8.76
CA ARG A 205 -0.71 -11.69 -7.81
C ARG A 205 -0.93 -13.14 -8.31
N GLY A 206 -1.61 -13.30 -9.44
CA GLY A 206 -1.82 -14.57 -10.11
C GLY A 206 -2.70 -15.48 -9.27
N ALA A 207 -3.87 -15.01 -8.82
CA ALA A 207 -4.88 -15.76 -8.06
C ALA A 207 -4.66 -17.29 -8.09
N GLY A 208 -3.97 -17.81 -7.06
CA GLY A 208 -3.62 -19.23 -6.93
C GLY A 208 -2.24 -19.67 -7.46
N ARG A 209 -1.31 -18.77 -7.76
CA ARG A 209 0.07 -19.13 -8.12
C ARG A 209 1.08 -18.83 -7.01
N ASP A 210 1.89 -19.85 -6.80
CA ASP A 210 3.07 -19.99 -5.95
C ASP A 210 4.19 -18.97 -6.25
N ALA A 211 3.93 -17.67 -6.10
CA ALA A 211 4.96 -16.66 -6.23
C ALA A 211 5.93 -16.76 -5.03
N LEU A 212 7.15 -17.22 -5.30
CA LEU A 212 8.23 -17.30 -4.30
C LEU A 212 8.79 -15.92 -3.93
N ARG A 213 8.47 -14.88 -4.71
CA ARG A 213 9.11 -13.56 -4.64
C ARG A 213 8.09 -12.44 -4.61
N LEU A 214 8.52 -11.30 -4.09
CA LEU A 214 7.77 -10.05 -4.20
C LEU A 214 7.50 -9.73 -5.67
N ASN A 215 6.30 -9.20 -5.94
CA ASN A 215 6.04 -8.58 -7.24
C ASN A 215 6.87 -7.29 -7.39
N PRO A 216 7.04 -6.74 -8.61
CA PRO A 216 7.88 -5.56 -8.83
C PRO A 216 7.46 -4.34 -7.99
N GLU A 217 6.16 -4.10 -7.81
CA GLU A 217 5.63 -2.97 -7.04
C GLU A 217 5.94 -3.11 -5.55
N GLN A 218 5.68 -4.29 -4.97
CA GLN A 218 6.03 -4.60 -3.59
C GLN A 218 7.54 -4.49 -3.35
N ARG A 219 8.37 -4.93 -4.31
CA ARG A 219 9.83 -4.81 -4.22
C ARG A 219 10.27 -3.36 -4.21
N GLU A 220 9.70 -2.53 -5.09
CA GLU A 220 9.98 -1.09 -5.13
C GLU A 220 9.63 -0.41 -3.78
N VAL A 221 8.47 -0.73 -3.22
CA VAL A 221 8.03 -0.20 -1.91
C VAL A 221 9.02 -0.55 -0.78
N VAL A 222 9.48 -1.81 -0.70
CA VAL A 222 10.43 -2.20 0.36
C VAL A 222 11.83 -1.65 0.13
N GLU A 223 12.29 -1.56 -1.12
CA GLU A 223 13.60 -0.96 -1.45
C GLU A 223 13.60 0.56 -1.15
N GLU A 224 12.52 1.27 -1.46
CA GLU A 224 12.38 2.69 -1.14
C GLU A 224 12.40 2.93 0.38
N LEU A 225 11.66 2.10 1.14
CA LEU A 225 11.64 2.21 2.59
C LEU A 225 13.00 1.90 3.21
N ALA A 226 13.68 0.85 2.73
CA ALA A 226 15.04 0.51 3.15
C ALA A 226 16.03 1.65 2.86
N GLY A 227 15.98 2.21 1.65
CA GLY A 227 16.80 3.35 1.25
C GLY A 227 16.55 4.61 2.08
N ARG A 228 15.28 4.90 2.41
CA ARG A 228 14.90 6.04 3.27
C ARG A 228 15.53 5.95 4.67
N TYR A 229 15.70 4.74 5.19
CA TYR A 229 16.36 4.49 6.48
C TYR A 229 17.84 4.12 6.35
N ALA A 230 18.46 4.39 5.20
CA ALA A 230 19.87 4.20 4.92
C ALA A 230 20.38 2.75 5.10
N VAL A 231 19.51 1.75 4.88
CA VAL A 231 19.92 0.35 4.84
C VAL A 231 20.65 0.03 3.54
N SER A 232 21.69 -0.80 3.61
CA SER A 232 22.42 -1.31 2.45
C SER A 232 21.54 -2.24 1.61
N LEU A 233 21.12 -1.78 0.42
CA LEU A 233 20.37 -2.63 -0.52
C LEU A 233 21.14 -3.87 -0.98
N PRO A 234 22.48 -3.83 -1.23
CA PRO A 234 23.25 -5.05 -1.49
C PRO A 234 23.12 -6.09 -0.39
N HIS A 235 23.18 -5.68 0.88
CA HIS A 235 23.00 -6.56 2.03
C HIS A 235 21.58 -7.15 2.06
N GLY A 236 20.55 -6.31 1.95
CA GLY A 236 19.15 -6.77 1.92
C GLY A 236 18.88 -7.78 0.80
N LYS A 237 19.44 -7.54 -0.40
CA LYS A 237 19.35 -8.46 -1.56
C LYS A 237 20.01 -9.80 -1.30
N GLN A 238 21.19 -9.79 -0.68
CA GLN A 238 21.92 -10.98 -0.33
C GLN A 238 21.17 -11.82 0.72
N VAL A 239 20.70 -11.19 1.79
CA VAL A 239 19.89 -11.86 2.82
C VAL A 239 18.60 -12.42 2.20
N ALA A 240 17.93 -11.68 1.32
CA ALA A 240 16.73 -12.16 0.62
C ALA A 240 16.98 -13.37 -0.29
N ARG A 241 18.14 -13.43 -0.95
CA ARG A 241 18.54 -14.58 -1.76
C ARG A 241 18.75 -15.81 -0.88
N LEU A 242 19.58 -15.69 0.15
CA LEU A 242 19.91 -16.77 1.08
C LEU A 242 18.66 -17.26 1.84
N ALA A 243 17.80 -16.35 2.27
CA ALA A 243 16.56 -16.68 2.98
C ALA A 243 15.62 -17.52 2.12
N ALA A 244 15.57 -17.29 0.81
CA ALA A 244 14.75 -18.08 -0.09
C ALA A 244 15.34 -19.46 -0.40
N GLU A 245 16.67 -19.58 -0.54
CA GLU A 245 17.33 -20.89 -0.66
C GLU A 245 17.06 -21.74 0.58
N LEU A 246 17.13 -21.15 1.78
CA LEU A 246 16.76 -21.82 3.02
C LEU A 246 15.27 -22.14 3.11
N PHE A 247 14.39 -21.24 2.66
CA PHE A 247 12.95 -21.49 2.62
C PHE A 247 12.64 -22.72 1.76
N GLU A 248 13.18 -22.78 0.54
CA GLU A 248 12.98 -23.95 -0.33
C GLU A 248 13.54 -25.24 0.27
N ALA A 249 14.74 -25.19 0.85
CA ALA A 249 15.36 -26.36 1.48
C ALA A 249 14.57 -26.89 2.70
N LEU A 250 13.80 -26.02 3.36
CA LEU A 250 13.05 -26.32 4.57
C LEU A 250 11.55 -26.53 4.33
N ASP A 251 11.10 -26.59 3.08
CA ASP A 251 9.69 -26.72 2.69
C ASP A 251 8.99 -27.88 3.42
N THR A 252 9.65 -29.03 3.51
CA THR A 252 9.12 -30.22 4.18
C THR A 252 8.91 -30.05 5.69
N LEU A 253 9.65 -29.13 6.33
CA LEU A 253 9.54 -28.83 7.76
C LEU A 253 8.50 -27.74 8.04
N HIS A 254 8.58 -26.60 7.35
CA HIS A 254 7.67 -25.49 7.64
C HIS A 254 6.28 -25.68 7.01
N LYS A 255 6.20 -26.33 5.83
CA LYS A 255 4.95 -26.55 5.08
C LYS A 255 4.09 -25.29 5.01
N LEU A 256 4.74 -24.18 4.65
CA LEU A 256 4.09 -22.88 4.51
C LEU A 256 3.86 -22.65 3.01
N PRO A 257 2.71 -22.06 2.64
CA PRO A 257 2.49 -21.60 1.28
C PRO A 257 3.63 -20.73 0.75
N ARG A 258 3.91 -20.79 -0.54
CA ARG A 258 5.08 -20.12 -1.15
C ARG A 258 5.05 -18.60 -1.08
N ASN A 259 3.87 -17.99 -0.95
CA ASN A 259 3.74 -16.53 -0.78
C ASN A 259 4.40 -16.02 0.52
N TYR A 260 4.57 -16.87 1.54
CA TYR A 260 5.33 -16.50 2.74
C TYR A 260 6.82 -16.24 2.46
N CYS A 261 7.37 -16.77 1.37
CA CYS A 261 8.73 -16.45 0.94
C CYS A 261 8.85 -14.98 0.49
N GLY A 262 7.80 -14.40 -0.10
CA GLY A 262 7.74 -12.97 -0.41
C GLY A 262 7.79 -12.09 0.85
N LEU A 263 7.09 -12.48 1.92
CA LEU A 263 7.18 -11.78 3.21
C LEU A 263 8.57 -11.90 3.85
N LEU A 264 9.23 -13.05 3.67
CA LEU A 264 10.60 -13.28 4.12
C LEU A 264 11.60 -12.43 3.31
N GLU A 265 11.42 -12.32 1.99
CA GLU A 265 12.17 -11.40 1.11
C GLU A 265 12.00 -9.95 1.59
N ALA A 266 10.76 -9.49 1.82
CA ALA A 266 10.51 -8.15 2.33
C ALA A 266 11.20 -7.92 3.70
N ALA A 267 11.16 -8.91 4.60
CA ALA A 267 11.81 -8.82 5.90
C ALA A 267 13.33 -8.69 5.77
N ALA A 268 13.94 -9.36 4.79
CA ALA A 268 15.36 -9.25 4.52
C ALA A 268 15.77 -7.82 4.09
N TYR A 269 14.94 -7.08 3.37
CA TYR A 269 15.21 -5.66 3.09
C TYR A 269 15.04 -4.76 4.32
N LEU A 270 14.11 -5.09 5.22
CA LEU A 270 13.64 -4.17 6.26
C LEU A 270 14.14 -4.48 7.67
N HIS A 271 14.78 -5.63 7.91
CA HIS A 271 15.14 -6.06 9.27
C HIS A 271 16.07 -5.09 10.00
N ASP A 272 16.88 -4.33 9.26
CA ASP A 272 17.88 -3.40 9.79
C ASP A 272 17.48 -1.92 9.79
N ILE A 273 16.28 -1.55 9.33
CA ILE A 273 15.84 -0.14 9.28
C ILE A 273 15.81 0.53 10.67
N GLY A 274 15.72 -0.27 11.74
CA GLY A 274 15.78 0.20 13.11
C GLY A 274 17.12 0.82 13.52
N HIS A 275 18.21 0.56 12.79
CA HIS A 275 19.51 1.20 13.01
C HIS A 275 19.44 2.72 12.85
N TYR A 276 18.54 3.22 11.99
CA TYR A 276 18.29 4.65 11.84
C TYR A 276 17.82 5.32 13.14
N VAL A 277 17.15 4.58 14.03
CA VAL A 277 16.71 5.07 15.34
C VAL A 277 17.79 4.86 16.40
N SER A 278 18.28 3.62 16.51
CA SER A 278 19.36 3.26 17.43
C SER A 278 19.87 1.85 17.15
N ASP A 279 21.18 1.65 17.24
CA ASP A 279 21.81 0.33 17.27
C ASP A 279 21.33 -0.51 18.47
N THR A 280 21.01 0.17 19.58
CA THR A 280 20.53 -0.50 20.78
C THR A 280 19.07 -0.89 20.60
N ARG A 281 18.81 -2.20 20.60
CA ARG A 281 17.47 -2.79 20.39
C ARG A 281 16.90 -2.46 19.00
N HIS A 282 17.75 -2.33 17.98
CA HIS A 282 17.35 -1.99 16.61
C HIS A 282 16.20 -2.88 16.08
N HIS A 283 16.21 -4.19 16.32
CA HIS A 283 15.10 -5.10 16.01
C HIS A 283 13.71 -4.66 16.56
N LYS A 284 13.64 -4.00 17.72
CA LYS A 284 12.39 -3.41 18.23
C LYS A 284 12.01 -2.14 17.47
N HIS A 285 13.00 -1.37 17.05
CA HIS A 285 12.80 -0.19 16.21
C HIS A 285 12.39 -0.58 14.78
N SER A 286 12.99 -1.62 14.18
CA SER A 286 12.57 -2.16 12.89
C SER A 286 11.12 -2.64 12.94
N TYR A 287 10.74 -3.39 13.99
CA TYR A 287 9.33 -3.73 14.23
C TYR A 287 8.42 -2.50 14.22
N TYR A 288 8.76 -1.49 15.04
CA TYR A 288 7.95 -0.29 15.17
C TYR A 288 7.83 0.45 13.83
N LEU A 289 8.95 0.66 13.13
CA LEU A 289 8.98 1.36 11.86
C LEU A 289 8.17 0.61 10.80
N VAL A 290 8.34 -0.71 10.66
CA VAL A 290 7.56 -1.50 9.69
C VAL A 290 6.07 -1.52 10.04
N ALA A 291 5.72 -1.79 11.30
CA ALA A 291 4.32 -1.88 11.74
C ALA A 291 3.55 -0.55 11.57
N ASN A 292 4.25 0.58 11.63
CA ASN A 292 3.67 1.92 11.51
C ASN A 292 4.00 2.61 10.17
N SER A 293 4.63 1.90 9.24
CA SER A 293 4.86 2.40 7.89
C SER A 293 3.70 2.02 6.98
N GLU A 294 3.42 2.90 6.03
CA GLU A 294 2.57 2.58 4.90
C GLU A 294 3.37 1.70 3.93
N LEU A 295 2.84 0.51 3.63
CA LEU A 295 3.43 -0.47 2.74
C LEU A 295 2.38 -0.85 1.69
N PRO A 296 2.13 0.01 0.69
CA PRO A 296 1.14 -0.28 -0.33
C PRO A 296 1.45 -1.62 -1.02
N GLY A 297 0.42 -2.42 -1.29
CA GLY A 297 0.56 -3.78 -1.81
C GLY A 297 0.78 -4.85 -0.73
N PHE A 298 0.88 -4.49 0.56
CA PHE A 298 0.83 -5.44 1.67
C PHE A 298 -0.45 -5.24 2.46
N ASP A 299 -1.20 -6.32 2.69
CA ASP A 299 -2.36 -6.26 3.57
C ASP A 299 -1.96 -6.08 5.04
N GLN A 300 -2.93 -5.77 5.92
CA GLN A 300 -2.67 -5.56 7.34
C GLN A 300 -2.00 -6.78 8.00
N ARG A 301 -2.42 -7.99 7.63
CA ARG A 301 -1.92 -9.24 8.20
C ARG A 301 -0.49 -9.50 7.73
N GLU A 302 -0.20 -9.30 6.44
CA GLU A 302 1.12 -9.36 5.81
C GLU A 302 2.07 -8.38 6.49
N ARG A 303 1.64 -7.13 6.73
CA ARG A 303 2.44 -6.10 7.43
C ARG A 303 2.76 -6.50 8.87
N GLU A 304 1.80 -7.03 9.62
CA GLU A 304 2.04 -7.51 10.98
C GLU A 304 3.02 -8.68 11.02
N ILE A 305 2.92 -9.63 10.08
CA ILE A 305 3.86 -10.74 9.96
C ILE A 305 5.25 -10.20 9.64
N LEU A 306 5.37 -9.34 8.63
CA LEU A 306 6.61 -8.70 8.20
C LEU A 306 7.30 -7.93 9.34
N ALA A 307 6.53 -7.11 10.08
CA ALA A 307 7.04 -6.39 11.25
C ALA A 307 7.57 -7.36 12.31
N ASN A 308 6.85 -8.45 12.56
CA ASN A 308 7.27 -9.48 13.50
C ASN A 308 8.51 -10.26 13.02
N LEU A 309 8.68 -10.51 11.73
CA LEU A 309 9.93 -11.06 11.20
C LEU A 309 11.11 -10.11 11.48
N CYS A 310 10.93 -8.82 11.23
CA CYS A 310 11.92 -7.79 11.59
C CYS A 310 12.15 -7.72 13.12
N ARG A 311 11.13 -7.98 13.94
CA ARG A 311 11.24 -8.02 15.40
C ARG A 311 12.10 -9.17 15.92
N TYR A 312 12.00 -10.31 15.24
CA TYR A 312 12.58 -11.57 15.68
C TYR A 312 13.75 -12.03 14.83
N HIS A 313 14.29 -11.21 13.93
CA HIS A 313 15.55 -11.50 13.22
C HIS A 313 16.76 -11.60 14.17
N ARG A 314 16.65 -11.20 15.45
CA ARG A 314 17.69 -11.41 16.48
C ARG A 314 17.12 -11.46 17.89
N LYS A 315 17.96 -11.89 18.85
CA LYS A 315 17.67 -11.94 20.30
C LYS A 315 16.55 -12.94 20.62
N ALA A 316 15.54 -12.53 21.40
CA ALA A 316 14.49 -13.41 21.89
C ALA A 316 13.73 -14.11 20.74
N ALA A 317 13.34 -15.36 20.97
CA ALA A 317 12.43 -16.09 20.08
C ALA A 317 10.98 -15.54 20.21
N PRO A 318 10.12 -15.74 19.19
CA PRO A 318 8.69 -15.47 19.33
C PRO A 318 8.07 -16.41 20.37
N VAL A 319 7.43 -15.85 21.39
CA VAL A 319 6.64 -16.61 22.37
C VAL A 319 5.21 -16.05 22.43
N PRO A 320 4.17 -16.88 22.65
CA PRO A 320 2.77 -16.46 22.56
C PRO A 320 2.39 -15.25 23.45
N GLU A 321 3.10 -15.06 24.55
CA GLU A 321 2.84 -13.99 25.53
C GLU A 321 3.31 -12.61 25.05
N HIS A 322 4.15 -12.54 24.02
CA HIS A 322 4.60 -11.27 23.47
C HIS A 322 3.43 -10.50 22.83
N SER A 323 3.17 -9.28 23.31
CA SER A 323 2.05 -8.44 22.87
C SER A 323 2.00 -8.19 21.37
N ASN A 324 3.16 -8.07 20.71
CA ASN A 324 3.25 -7.87 19.26
C ASN A 324 2.79 -9.08 18.41
N LEU A 325 2.57 -10.26 19.01
CA LEU A 325 2.01 -11.43 18.33
C LEU A 325 0.51 -11.60 18.55
N GLN A 326 -0.09 -10.85 19.47
CA GLN A 326 -1.51 -10.94 19.78
C GLN A 326 -2.44 -10.50 18.62
N PRO A 327 -2.09 -9.48 17.80
CA PRO A 327 -2.90 -9.10 16.65
C PRO A 327 -2.96 -10.16 15.53
N LEU A 328 -1.99 -11.08 15.49
CA LEU A 328 -1.94 -12.11 14.46
C LEU A 328 -2.94 -13.24 14.73
N ASP A 329 -3.42 -13.89 13.67
CA ASP A 329 -4.15 -15.13 13.77
C ASP A 329 -3.20 -16.32 14.09
N PRO A 330 -3.72 -17.51 14.44
CA PRO A 330 -2.86 -18.66 14.74
C PRO A 330 -1.91 -19.04 13.59
N GLU A 331 -2.35 -18.88 12.34
CA GLU A 331 -1.53 -19.17 11.18
C GLU A 331 -0.38 -18.17 11.01
N GLY A 332 -0.63 -16.87 11.19
CA GLY A 332 0.37 -15.82 11.15
C GLY A 332 1.40 -15.95 12.27
N ARG A 333 0.96 -16.29 13.49
CA ARG A 333 1.88 -16.64 14.59
C ARG A 333 2.75 -17.84 14.24
N ARG A 334 2.17 -18.90 13.69
CA ARG A 334 2.89 -20.09 13.23
C ARG A 334 3.91 -19.72 12.14
N ALA A 335 3.53 -18.88 11.18
CA ALA A 335 4.40 -18.43 10.11
C ALA A 335 5.60 -17.65 10.68
N VAL A 336 5.40 -16.69 11.58
CA VAL A 336 6.50 -15.94 12.23
C VAL A 336 7.46 -16.88 12.95
N THR A 337 6.95 -17.85 13.71
CA THR A 337 7.78 -18.82 14.45
C THR A 337 8.64 -19.66 13.52
N LEU A 338 8.09 -20.12 12.39
CA LEU A 338 8.81 -20.94 11.43
C LEU A 338 9.79 -20.11 10.57
N LEU A 339 9.45 -18.88 10.21
CA LEU A 339 10.28 -18.05 9.33
C LEU A 339 11.40 -17.30 10.05
N ALA A 340 11.23 -16.96 11.33
CA ALA A 340 12.26 -16.26 12.11
C ALA A 340 13.64 -16.95 12.14
N PRO A 341 13.77 -18.29 12.33
CA PRO A 341 15.07 -18.95 12.25
C PRO A 341 15.67 -18.91 10.85
N ILE A 342 14.84 -18.95 9.79
CA ILE A 342 15.30 -18.84 8.40
C ILE A 342 15.94 -17.47 8.16
N LEU A 343 15.24 -16.40 8.55
CA LEU A 343 15.76 -15.03 8.41
C LEU A 343 17.05 -14.82 9.21
N ARG A 344 17.14 -15.38 10.42
CA ARG A 344 18.36 -15.34 11.25
C ARG A 344 19.55 -16.02 10.60
N LEU A 345 19.33 -17.18 10.00
CA LEU A 345 20.39 -17.91 9.30
C LEU A 345 20.87 -17.12 8.08
N ALA A 346 19.94 -16.57 7.30
CA ALA A 346 20.26 -15.75 6.13
C ALA A 346 21.03 -14.47 6.49
N ASP A 347 20.60 -13.74 7.52
CA ASP A 347 21.29 -12.55 8.03
C ASP A 347 22.69 -12.91 8.57
N SER A 348 22.80 -14.02 9.31
CA SER A 348 24.09 -14.50 9.84
C SER A 348 25.07 -14.93 8.73
N ALA A 349 24.56 -15.40 7.59
CA ALA A 349 25.37 -15.77 6.43
C ALA A 349 25.89 -14.56 5.64
N ASP A 350 25.39 -13.35 5.90
CA ASP A 350 25.95 -12.09 5.36
C ASP A 350 26.38 -11.15 6.50
N ARG A 351 26.98 -11.73 7.56
CA ARG A 351 27.30 -11.01 8.80
C ARG A 351 28.17 -9.77 8.61
N ASN A 352 29.13 -9.84 7.69
CA ASN A 352 30.02 -8.72 7.34
C ASN A 352 29.39 -7.71 6.38
N GLN A 353 28.20 -8.00 5.83
CA GLN A 353 27.51 -7.19 4.82
C GLN A 353 28.33 -6.91 3.55
N ASP A 354 29.30 -7.77 3.23
CA ASP A 354 30.17 -7.69 2.05
C ASP A 354 29.94 -8.84 1.05
N GLN A 355 28.84 -9.58 1.20
CA GLN A 355 28.32 -10.57 0.24
C GLN A 355 29.32 -11.69 -0.10
N ARG A 356 30.11 -12.14 0.89
CA ARG A 356 31.12 -13.21 0.70
C ARG A 356 30.53 -14.54 0.27
N VAL A 357 29.38 -14.91 0.82
CA VAL A 357 28.73 -16.19 0.49
C VAL A 357 28.15 -16.11 -0.92
N THR A 358 28.82 -16.74 -1.89
CA THR A 358 28.40 -16.75 -3.30
C THR A 358 27.43 -17.89 -3.63
N GLY A 359 27.39 -18.94 -2.80
CA GLY A 359 26.48 -20.08 -2.96
C GLY A 359 26.18 -20.73 -1.61
N MET A 360 25.06 -21.44 -1.53
CA MET A 360 24.67 -22.18 -0.33
C MET A 360 23.93 -23.45 -0.74
N GLN A 361 24.41 -24.59 -0.24
CA GLN A 361 23.79 -25.89 -0.45
C GLN A 361 23.23 -26.39 0.88
N CYS A 362 21.93 -26.65 0.90
CA CYS A 362 21.24 -27.13 2.08
C CYS A 362 20.82 -28.59 1.90
N THR A 363 21.30 -29.48 2.77
CA THR A 363 20.91 -30.89 2.79
C THR A 363 20.18 -31.20 4.09
N LEU A 364 18.87 -31.47 3.99
CA LEU A 364 18.08 -31.89 5.14
C LEU A 364 18.14 -33.41 5.30
N ARG A 365 18.67 -33.86 6.45
CA ARG A 365 18.65 -35.26 6.89
C ARG A 365 17.62 -35.44 8.02
N ASN A 366 17.29 -36.67 8.35
CA ASN A 366 16.24 -37.01 9.34
C ASN A 366 16.40 -36.30 10.71
N SER A 367 17.63 -36.02 11.13
CA SER A 367 17.93 -35.41 12.43
C SER A 367 18.59 -34.03 12.36
N GLU A 368 19.02 -33.56 11.19
CA GLU A 368 19.89 -32.38 11.07
C GLU A 368 19.76 -31.71 9.69
N LEU A 369 19.83 -30.38 9.69
CA LEU A 369 20.09 -29.59 8.49
C LEU A 369 21.61 -29.35 8.37
N SER A 370 22.21 -29.81 7.28
CA SER A 370 23.59 -29.49 6.92
C SER A 370 23.60 -28.36 5.88
N ILE A 371 24.30 -27.27 6.16
CA ILE A 371 24.45 -26.12 5.26
C ILE A 371 25.92 -26.03 4.85
N GLN A 372 26.19 -26.11 3.56
CA GLN A 372 27.51 -25.86 2.98
C GLN A 372 27.51 -24.50 2.29
N LEU A 373 28.42 -23.59 2.69
CA LEU A 373 28.57 -22.26 2.12
C LEU A 373 29.70 -22.25 1.08
N GLU A 374 29.51 -21.56 -0.03
CA GLU A 374 30.52 -21.41 -1.08
C GLU A 374 31.03 -19.97 -1.11
N SER A 375 32.36 -19.79 -1.08
CA SER A 375 33.01 -18.48 -1.19
C SER A 375 34.46 -18.62 -1.66
N LYS A 376 34.99 -17.56 -2.26
CA LYS A 376 36.45 -17.39 -2.52
C LYS A 376 37.19 -16.76 -1.34
N GLN A 377 36.46 -16.26 -0.36
CA GLN A 377 36.95 -15.54 0.81
C GLN A 377 36.72 -16.37 2.07
N ASP A 378 37.39 -15.98 3.16
CA ASP A 378 37.20 -16.59 4.47
C ASP A 378 35.78 -16.31 5.03
N LEU A 379 35.15 -17.37 5.56
CA LEU A 379 33.77 -17.40 6.06
C LEU A 379 33.68 -17.75 7.56
N ASP A 380 34.80 -17.77 8.29
CA ASP A 380 34.81 -18.22 9.69
C ASP A 380 33.83 -17.40 10.58
N LEU A 381 33.63 -16.11 10.29
CA LEU A 381 32.66 -15.28 11.04
C LEU A 381 31.20 -15.65 10.72
N GLU A 382 30.88 -15.84 9.43
CA GLU A 382 29.56 -16.23 8.96
C GLU A 382 29.17 -17.61 9.50
N VAL A 383 30.08 -18.58 9.42
CA VAL A 383 29.90 -19.93 9.99
C VAL A 383 29.63 -19.85 11.49
N TRP A 384 30.48 -19.14 12.25
CA TRP A 384 30.29 -18.94 13.69
C TRP A 384 28.96 -18.27 14.01
N ALA A 385 28.56 -17.25 13.24
CA ALA A 385 27.30 -16.55 13.45
C ALA A 385 26.09 -17.45 13.21
N MET A 386 26.12 -18.26 12.15
CA MET A 386 25.04 -19.20 11.82
C MET A 386 24.92 -20.33 12.85
N GLU A 387 26.03 -20.89 13.34
CA GLU A 387 26.02 -21.93 14.38
C GLU A 387 25.29 -21.48 15.65
N ARG A 388 25.39 -20.19 16.01
CA ARG A 388 24.69 -19.61 17.17
C ARG A 388 23.17 -19.53 17.00
N VAL A 389 22.67 -19.70 15.79
CA VAL A 389 21.21 -19.83 15.53
C VAL A 389 20.73 -21.25 15.86
N GLY A 390 21.64 -22.23 15.99
CA GLY A 390 21.35 -23.66 16.15
C GLY A 390 20.39 -24.01 17.26
N ASP A 391 20.50 -23.40 18.45
CA ASP A 391 19.58 -23.67 19.56
C ASP A 391 18.15 -23.23 19.24
N PHE A 392 18.00 -22.06 18.62
CA PHE A 392 16.69 -21.56 18.20
C PHE A 392 16.12 -22.40 17.05
N PHE A 393 16.96 -22.76 16.08
CA PHE A 393 16.57 -23.64 14.98
C PHE A 393 16.08 -25.00 15.50
N ARG A 394 16.83 -25.61 16.43
CA ARG A 394 16.47 -26.88 17.06
C ARG A 394 15.17 -26.79 17.83
N HIS A 395 14.95 -25.69 18.56
CA HIS A 395 13.70 -25.47 19.28
C HIS A 395 12.49 -25.40 18.35
N VAL A 396 12.62 -24.75 17.19
CA VAL A 396 11.51 -24.58 16.23
C VAL A 396 11.26 -25.84 15.39
N TYR A 397 12.33 -26.46 14.87
CA TYR A 397 12.22 -27.53 13.88
C TYR A 397 12.50 -28.93 14.42
N SER A 398 12.95 -29.07 15.67
CA SER A 398 13.37 -30.35 16.24
C SER A 398 14.43 -31.06 15.38
N ARG A 399 15.39 -30.28 14.84
CA ARG A 399 16.51 -30.74 14.01
C ARG A 399 17.80 -30.07 14.47
N GLY A 400 18.93 -30.77 14.37
CA GLY A 400 20.25 -30.19 14.48
C GLY A 400 20.55 -29.21 13.34
N LEU A 401 21.60 -28.42 13.52
CA LEU A 401 22.14 -27.50 12.52
C LEU A 401 23.65 -27.71 12.47
N ALA A 402 24.18 -28.02 11.28
CA ALA A 402 25.61 -28.07 11.01
C ALA A 402 25.92 -27.13 9.84
N VAL A 403 26.95 -26.30 10.00
CA VAL A 403 27.35 -25.33 8.99
C VAL A 403 28.81 -25.57 8.62
N THR A 404 29.10 -25.70 7.33
CA THR A 404 30.44 -25.94 6.81
C THR A 404 30.73 -25.01 5.64
N ARG A 405 32.01 -24.85 5.31
CA ARG A 405 32.50 -24.15 4.12
C ARG A 405 32.83 -25.11 2.98
#